data_AF-A0A955U970-F1
#
_entry.id   AF-A0A955U970-F1
#
_cell.length_a   1.000
_cell.length_b   1.000
_cell.length_c   1.000
_cell.angle_alpha   90.00
_cell.angle_beta   90.00
_cell.angle_gamma   90.00
#
_symmetry.space_group_name_H-M   'P 1'
#
loop_
_entity.id
_entity.type
_entity.pdbx_description
1 polymer ?
#
loop_
_entity_poly.entity_id
_entity_poly.type
_entity_poly.pdbx_seq_one_letter_code
_entity_poly.pdbx_strand_id
1 'polypeptide(L)'
;MNESTTPTKYGGGGLGAWLLSFSLLMGGLSFTTTSHAEMAEGFAEGSRPSPPSAEQVEAGKRVYFTKCVWCHGVNGAGDGPGADRLWPRPRNFNAGTFKIRHTASGELPLIDVDLFQTVTHGLPGSAMPSWEGILTEDQRRDVLAFVTTELVKDRSWQDTEFEEFHVLQLETIQPVPPTAESVKRGSELVKEMKCIECHGLEGRGDGNAFNLKDDWGFSIQPADWHKCWNFRGSRQDAYNVKNIFRTFSTGVSGTPMPSFADNTTVEDRWHIANYVNHLCERDKDVDIAGGNVTDEIAAALVAAKPRAIDPLTDKPKVDFVIPSKFVEGELPADEHDERWNLVDRRIVAMGGQITHKPRNFVTRIDDVWIQSLYNETHISFMFRWDDRTKSVQKDSVDWEPYEVNLGDYGIEEQAPGGSLFADDPEHPESIAAKQTAYQVFNDGLAFQFPIKWQELPAPRKPRYFWGDEGFPVDIAKWTADGELKAYQGEGWDVDFEDRDDFTEQLKVVKAEWANGRWTVIITRPLKGDYEEDAYIELGKYIPINFFVWDGHNGDVGRKMAVSAFYYLVLEPPIEKETYIYPTLAAIGLVLVEGWILTRRANRRKGKV
;
A
#
# COMPACT_ATOMS: atom_id res chain seq x y z
N MET A 1 33.53 -8.13 -48.96
CA MET A 1 33.51 -8.37 -50.42
C MET A 1 32.07 -8.23 -50.86
N ASN A 2 31.65 -6.98 -51.07
CA ASN A 2 31.50 -6.31 -52.38
C ASN A 2 30.26 -6.78 -53.17
N GLU A 3 29.23 -5.95 -53.05
CA GLU A 3 28.37 -5.38 -54.11
C GLU A 3 28.40 -6.03 -55.50
N SER A 4 27.21 -6.23 -56.08
CA SER A 4 26.95 -5.69 -57.42
C SER A 4 25.46 -5.41 -57.67
N THR A 5 25.25 -4.41 -58.50
CA THR A 5 24.07 -3.58 -58.72
C THR A 5 23.44 -3.85 -60.09
N THR A 6 22.09 -3.87 -60.13
CA THR A 6 21.15 -3.33 -61.17
C THR A 6 21.30 -3.76 -62.66
N PRO A 7 20.46 -3.30 -63.61
CA PRO A 7 19.01 -3.02 -63.64
C PRO A 7 18.29 -3.69 -64.84
N THR A 8 16.95 -3.63 -64.91
CA THR A 8 16.19 -3.83 -66.15
C THR A 8 15.30 -2.62 -66.48
N LYS A 9 15.57 -2.00 -67.64
CA LYS A 9 14.69 -1.10 -68.40
C LYS A 9 13.82 -1.93 -69.35
N TYR A 10 12.57 -1.53 -69.55
CA TYR A 10 11.93 -1.53 -70.87
C TYR A 10 10.88 -0.41 -70.91
N GLY A 11 10.85 0.34 -72.01
CA GLY A 11 9.94 1.45 -72.23
C GLY A 11 8.91 1.17 -73.32
N GLY A 12 7.93 2.07 -73.39
CA GLY A 12 7.41 2.63 -74.64
C GLY A 12 6.15 1.99 -75.24
N GLY A 13 5.08 2.80 -75.29
CA GLY A 13 4.19 2.87 -76.46
C GLY A 13 2.69 2.81 -76.16
N GLY A 14 1.96 3.86 -76.59
CA GLY A 14 0.55 3.70 -77.01
C GLY A 14 -0.44 4.74 -76.49
N LEU A 15 -0.68 5.77 -77.30
CA LEU A 15 -1.70 6.82 -77.16
C LEU A 15 -3.13 6.29 -77.43
N GLY A 16 -4.12 6.89 -76.74
CA GLY A 16 -5.54 6.77 -77.06
C GLY A 16 -6.40 7.71 -76.21
N ALA A 17 -6.58 8.94 -76.69
CA ALA A 17 -7.33 10.03 -76.05
C ALA A 17 -8.85 9.89 -76.22
N TRP A 18 -9.66 10.33 -75.25
CA TRP A 18 -10.90 11.09 -75.48
C TRP A 18 -11.15 12.07 -74.32
N LEU A 19 -11.45 13.31 -74.69
CA LEU A 19 -11.61 14.53 -73.89
C LEU A 19 -12.87 14.51 -73.01
N LEU A 20 -12.85 15.24 -71.89
CA LEU A 20 -13.92 16.19 -71.50
C LEU A 20 -13.42 17.15 -70.41
N SER A 21 -13.22 18.40 -70.84
CA SER A 21 -13.29 19.70 -70.13
C SER A 21 -13.57 19.72 -68.62
N PHE A 22 -12.68 20.36 -67.86
CA PHE A 22 -13.03 21.01 -66.60
C PHE A 22 -12.50 22.45 -66.56
N SER A 23 -13.44 23.38 -66.41
CA SER A 23 -13.22 24.81 -66.31
C SER A 23 -12.53 25.18 -65.00
N LEU A 24 -11.59 26.12 -65.11
CA LEU A 24 -10.97 26.85 -64.01
C LEU A 24 -12.07 27.56 -63.18
N LEU A 25 -12.13 27.28 -61.89
CA LEU A 25 -12.74 28.15 -60.89
C LEU A 25 -11.82 28.18 -59.67
N MET A 26 -11.00 29.24 -59.63
CA MET A 26 -10.33 29.68 -58.41
C MET A 26 -11.42 30.04 -57.39
N GLY A 27 -11.58 29.20 -56.37
CA GLY A 27 -12.29 29.50 -55.14
C GLY A 27 -11.35 29.18 -53.99
N GLY A 28 -10.93 30.19 -53.24
CA GLY A 28 -10.01 30.05 -52.12
C GLY A 28 -10.55 29.08 -51.07
N LEU A 29 -9.78 28.02 -50.82
CA LEU A 29 -9.91 27.22 -49.61
C LEU A 29 -9.15 27.96 -48.50
N SER A 30 -9.89 28.72 -47.70
CA SER A 30 -9.46 29.03 -46.34
C SER A 30 -9.35 27.71 -45.59
N PHE A 31 -8.11 27.24 -45.39
CA PHE A 31 -7.80 26.27 -44.36
C PHE A 31 -7.99 26.96 -43.01
N THR A 32 -9.18 26.87 -42.42
CA THR A 32 -9.34 27.02 -40.98
C THR A 32 -8.98 25.69 -40.34
N THR A 33 -7.69 25.47 -40.10
CA THR A 33 -7.20 24.41 -39.21
C THR A 33 -7.06 25.01 -37.82
N THR A 34 -8.12 24.91 -37.04
CA THR A 34 -8.05 24.90 -35.58
C THR A 34 -9.01 23.84 -35.08
N SER A 35 -8.61 22.57 -35.21
CA SER A 35 -9.10 21.57 -34.27
C SER A 35 -8.44 21.88 -32.93
N HIS A 36 -9.04 22.78 -32.14
CA HIS A 36 -8.84 22.69 -30.70
C HIS A 36 -9.37 21.31 -30.33
N ALA A 37 -8.53 20.45 -29.75
CA ALA A 37 -9.05 19.26 -29.11
C ALA A 37 -10.15 19.73 -28.15
N GLU A 38 -11.35 19.17 -28.28
CA GLU A 38 -12.46 19.53 -27.40
C GLU A 38 -12.03 19.19 -25.97
N MET A 39 -11.98 20.22 -25.12
CA MET A 39 -11.50 20.10 -23.74
C MET A 39 -12.32 19.05 -22.99
N ALA A 40 -11.64 18.14 -22.28
CA ALA A 40 -12.28 17.05 -21.57
C ALA A 40 -13.35 17.53 -20.57
N GLU A 41 -14.40 16.73 -20.41
CA GLU A 41 -15.51 17.08 -19.52
C GLU A 41 -15.02 17.31 -18.08
N GLY A 42 -15.47 18.43 -17.47
CA GLY A 42 -15.10 18.82 -16.12
C GLY A 42 -13.86 19.73 -16.00
N PHE A 43 -13.17 20.00 -17.11
CA PHE A 43 -12.07 20.97 -17.14
C PHE A 43 -12.55 22.36 -17.58
N ALA A 44 -11.79 23.40 -17.21
CA ALA A 44 -11.97 24.77 -17.67
C ALA A 44 -10.62 25.46 -17.86
N GLU A 45 -10.56 26.50 -18.70
CA GLU A 45 -9.35 27.32 -18.83
C GLU A 45 -8.92 27.91 -17.47
N GLY A 46 -7.64 27.76 -17.17
CA GLY A 46 -6.97 28.28 -15.99
C GLY A 46 -6.08 29.48 -16.30
N SER A 47 -5.64 30.16 -15.25
CA SER A 47 -4.72 31.29 -15.35
C SER A 47 -3.28 30.88 -15.08
N ARG A 48 -2.34 31.45 -15.83
CA ARG A 48 -0.90 31.33 -15.55
C ARG A 48 -0.55 32.00 -14.21
N PRO A 49 0.38 31.43 -13.43
CA PRO A 49 0.83 32.05 -12.19
C PRO A 49 1.73 33.26 -12.46
N SER A 50 1.68 34.25 -11.58
CA SER A 50 2.64 35.37 -11.60
C SER A 50 4.07 34.87 -11.34
N PRO A 51 5.09 35.45 -11.98
CA PRO A 51 6.48 35.07 -11.71
C PRO A 51 6.88 35.48 -10.27
N PRO A 52 7.65 34.64 -9.56
CA PRO A 52 8.14 34.97 -8.23
C PRO A 52 9.18 36.10 -8.27
N SER A 53 9.36 36.81 -7.15
CA SER A 53 10.40 37.83 -7.05
C SER A 53 11.79 37.20 -6.88
N ALA A 54 12.85 37.90 -7.32
CA ALA A 54 14.23 37.43 -7.14
C ALA A 54 14.59 37.23 -5.65
N GLU A 55 14.00 38.03 -4.76
CA GLU A 55 14.18 37.87 -3.30
C GLU A 55 13.58 36.55 -2.79
N GLN A 56 12.39 36.18 -3.27
CA GLN A 56 11.74 34.90 -2.93
C GLN A 56 12.56 33.71 -3.44
N VAL A 57 13.09 33.78 -4.67
CA VAL A 57 13.94 32.74 -5.24
C VAL A 57 15.22 32.55 -4.40
N GLU A 58 15.89 33.63 -4.02
CA GLU A 58 17.09 33.55 -3.17
C GLU A 58 16.78 33.09 -1.73
N ALA A 59 15.63 33.45 -1.17
CA ALA A 59 15.16 32.90 0.10
C ALA A 59 14.88 31.39 -0.01
N GLY A 60 14.24 30.97 -1.10
CA GLY A 60 13.92 29.58 -1.39
C GLY A 60 15.14 28.70 -1.52
N LYS A 61 16.19 29.22 -2.17
CA LYS A 61 17.48 28.56 -2.28
C LYS A 61 18.05 28.19 -0.91
N ARG A 62 18.00 29.10 0.06
CA ARG A 62 18.48 28.82 1.42
C ARG A 62 17.69 27.69 2.09
N VAL A 63 16.37 27.68 1.93
CA VAL A 63 15.51 26.62 2.45
C VAL A 63 15.84 25.28 1.77
N TYR A 64 15.93 25.26 0.44
CA TYR A 64 16.23 24.07 -0.35
C TYR A 64 17.53 23.39 0.08
N PHE A 65 18.62 24.15 0.15
CA PHE A 65 19.93 23.62 0.54
C PHE A 65 20.03 23.20 2.01
N THR A 66 19.08 23.63 2.85
CA THR A 66 19.02 23.22 4.26
C THR A 66 18.14 21.99 4.45
N LYS A 67 17.08 21.82 3.65
CA LYS A 67 15.99 20.88 3.94
C LYS A 67 15.71 19.85 2.84
N CYS A 68 15.94 20.18 1.59
CA CYS A 68 15.48 19.40 0.43
C CYS A 68 16.62 18.70 -0.31
N VAL A 69 17.81 19.32 -0.33
CA VAL A 69 18.98 18.88 -1.12
C VAL A 69 19.46 17.47 -0.79
N TRP A 70 19.26 16.98 0.43
CA TRP A 70 19.72 15.64 0.83
C TRP A 70 18.99 14.50 0.08
N CYS A 71 17.76 14.76 -0.36
CA CYS A 71 16.95 13.82 -1.13
C CYS A 71 16.90 14.23 -2.61
N HIS A 72 16.59 15.49 -2.91
CA HIS A 72 16.40 15.97 -4.28
C HIS A 72 17.68 16.36 -5.01
N GLY A 73 18.80 16.46 -4.29
CA GLY A 73 20.12 16.73 -4.84
C GLY A 73 20.37 18.20 -5.21
N VAL A 74 21.64 18.53 -5.49
CA VAL A 74 22.08 19.92 -5.69
C VAL A 74 21.40 20.56 -6.90
N ASN A 75 21.19 19.77 -7.96
CA ASN A 75 20.61 20.21 -9.22
C ASN A 75 19.12 19.89 -9.33
N GLY A 76 18.47 19.40 -8.27
CA GLY A 76 17.07 19.00 -8.30
C GLY A 76 16.79 17.71 -9.10
N ALA A 77 17.82 16.91 -9.39
CA ALA A 77 17.69 15.73 -10.25
C ALA A 77 17.11 14.50 -9.52
N GLY A 78 16.79 14.61 -8.23
CA GLY A 78 16.36 13.47 -7.41
C GLY A 78 17.55 12.63 -6.92
N ASP A 79 18.74 13.22 -6.90
CA ASP A 79 20.04 12.56 -6.77
C ASP A 79 20.80 12.87 -5.48
N GLY A 80 20.08 13.29 -4.44
CA GLY A 80 20.71 13.59 -3.17
C GLY A 80 21.35 12.34 -2.53
N PRO A 81 22.28 12.51 -1.57
CA PRO A 81 22.97 11.40 -0.90
C PRO A 81 22.04 10.35 -0.26
N GLY A 82 20.79 10.72 0.07
CA GLY A 82 19.77 9.81 0.57
C GLY A 82 18.99 9.04 -0.50
N ALA A 83 18.98 9.50 -1.76
CA ALA A 83 18.05 9.05 -2.80
C ALA A 83 18.07 7.54 -3.07
N ASP A 84 19.26 6.93 -3.02
CA ASP A 84 19.45 5.51 -3.30
C ASP A 84 18.82 4.57 -2.26
N ARG A 85 18.49 5.09 -1.07
CA ARG A 85 17.85 4.32 0.02
C ARG A 85 16.36 4.58 0.14
N LEU A 86 15.78 5.32 -0.81
CA LEU A 86 14.38 5.74 -0.74
C LEU A 86 13.59 5.10 -1.88
N TRP A 87 12.49 4.48 -1.51
CA TRP A 87 11.49 3.96 -2.44
C TRP A 87 10.11 4.52 -2.09
N PRO A 88 9.39 5.14 -3.04
CA PRO A 88 9.84 5.54 -4.37
C PRO A 88 10.97 6.59 -4.30
N ARG A 89 11.74 6.72 -5.39
CA ARG A 89 12.84 7.70 -5.47
C ARG A 89 12.35 9.15 -5.38
N PRO A 90 13.19 10.08 -4.87
CA PRO A 90 12.90 11.51 -4.89
C PRO A 90 12.63 12.02 -6.31
N ARG A 91 11.74 13.00 -6.43
CA ARG A 91 11.37 13.59 -7.73
C ARG A 91 12.58 14.30 -8.36
N ASN A 92 12.83 14.00 -9.64
CA ASN A 92 13.62 14.84 -10.54
C ASN A 92 12.75 16.01 -11.04
N PHE A 93 13.16 17.24 -10.75
CA PHE A 93 12.43 18.45 -11.11
C PHE A 93 12.73 18.95 -12.51
N ASN A 94 13.87 18.58 -13.11
CA ASN A 94 14.37 19.19 -14.36
C ASN A 94 13.32 19.14 -15.49
N ALA A 95 12.63 18.00 -15.64
CA ALA A 95 11.64 17.76 -16.69
C ALA A 95 10.27 18.43 -16.44
N GLY A 96 10.08 19.12 -15.31
CA GLY A 96 8.78 19.72 -14.95
C GLY A 96 7.63 18.71 -14.84
N THR A 97 7.95 17.42 -14.61
CA THR A 97 6.97 16.33 -14.60
C THR A 97 6.53 16.00 -13.18
N PHE A 98 5.32 16.44 -12.79
CA PHE A 98 4.79 16.28 -11.44
C PHE A 98 3.60 15.33 -11.41
N LYS A 99 3.56 14.48 -10.37
CA LYS A 99 2.57 13.41 -10.21
C LYS A 99 1.19 13.91 -9.79
N ILE A 100 1.14 14.88 -8.88
CA ILE A 100 -0.11 15.36 -8.27
C ILE A 100 -0.43 16.71 -8.89
N ARG A 101 -1.57 16.78 -9.59
CA ARG A 101 -1.98 17.95 -10.37
C ARG A 101 -3.50 18.09 -10.35
N HIS A 102 -3.99 19.31 -10.53
CA HIS A 102 -5.37 19.59 -10.93
C HIS A 102 -5.46 20.03 -12.41
N THR A 103 -4.36 20.00 -13.15
CA THR A 103 -4.30 20.33 -14.58
C THR A 103 -4.46 19.09 -15.48
N ALA A 104 -4.79 19.28 -16.75
CA ALA A 104 -4.96 18.19 -17.70
C ALA A 104 -3.65 17.40 -17.89
N SER A 105 -3.73 16.18 -18.42
CA SER A 105 -2.56 15.31 -18.54
C SER A 105 -1.47 15.96 -19.40
N GLY A 106 -0.22 15.92 -18.94
CA GLY A 106 0.92 16.55 -19.64
C GLY A 106 1.20 18.01 -19.25
N GLU A 107 0.23 18.73 -18.67
CA GLU A 107 0.40 20.13 -18.26
C GLU A 107 1.11 20.29 -16.92
N LEU A 108 1.72 21.47 -16.70
CA LEU A 108 2.37 21.81 -15.43
C LEU A 108 1.35 21.90 -14.27
N PRO A 109 1.73 21.56 -13.03
CA PRO A 109 0.87 21.74 -11.86
C PRO A 109 0.55 23.21 -11.57
N LEU A 110 -0.52 23.44 -10.83
CA LEU A 110 -0.78 24.72 -10.18
C LEU A 110 0.18 24.91 -9.00
N ILE A 111 0.95 25.99 -8.97
CA ILE A 111 1.96 26.21 -7.93
C ILE A 111 1.32 26.34 -6.54
N ASP A 112 0.29 27.19 -6.42
CA ASP A 112 -0.35 27.52 -5.13
C ASP A 112 -1.28 26.44 -4.59
N VAL A 113 -1.63 25.46 -5.42
CA VAL A 113 -2.52 24.34 -5.03
C VAL A 113 -1.72 23.05 -5.02
N ASP A 114 -1.24 22.58 -6.17
CA ASP A 114 -0.64 21.26 -6.28
C ASP A 114 0.71 21.16 -5.59
N LEU A 115 1.63 22.07 -5.94
CA LEU A 115 2.99 22.04 -5.41
C LEU A 115 3.02 22.49 -3.95
N PHE A 116 2.26 23.54 -3.62
CA PHE A 116 2.15 24.03 -2.26
C PHE A 116 1.56 23.00 -1.31
N GLN A 117 0.50 22.28 -1.69
CA GLN A 117 -0.05 21.21 -0.86
C GLN A 117 0.91 20.01 -0.78
N THR A 118 1.61 19.68 -1.87
CA THR A 118 2.63 18.63 -1.88
C THR A 118 3.78 18.91 -0.91
N VAL A 119 4.29 20.15 -0.85
CA VAL A 119 5.34 20.52 0.11
C VAL A 119 4.76 20.63 1.53
N THR A 120 3.56 21.19 1.66
CA THR A 120 2.90 21.38 2.95
C THR A 120 2.66 20.07 3.67
N HIS A 121 1.98 19.13 3.02
CA HIS A 121 1.63 17.85 3.62
C HIS A 121 2.67 16.76 3.35
N GLY A 122 3.50 16.89 2.31
CA GLY A 122 4.37 15.81 1.87
C GLY A 122 3.61 14.79 1.00
N LEU A 123 4.24 13.63 0.77
CA LEU A 123 3.66 12.59 -0.10
C LEU A 123 3.56 11.26 0.67
N PRO A 124 2.34 10.78 0.96
CA PRO A 124 2.13 9.45 1.52
C PRO A 124 2.69 8.34 0.63
N GLY A 125 2.99 7.19 1.25
CA GLY A 125 3.68 6.09 0.57
C GLY A 125 5.08 6.45 0.06
N SER A 126 5.71 7.51 0.60
CA SER A 126 7.07 7.91 0.28
C SER A 126 7.79 8.52 1.49
N ALA A 127 9.09 8.76 1.34
CA ALA A 127 9.90 9.41 2.37
C ALA A 127 9.79 10.95 2.39
N MET A 128 8.93 11.57 1.57
CA MET A 128 8.71 13.01 1.57
C MET A 128 7.83 13.42 2.77
N PRO A 129 8.39 14.01 3.83
CA PRO A 129 7.64 14.35 5.04
C PRO A 129 6.73 15.55 4.80
N SER A 130 5.82 15.78 5.76
CA SER A 130 5.14 17.06 5.89
C SER A 130 6.15 18.14 6.31
N TRP A 131 6.10 19.30 5.67
CA TRP A 131 6.88 20.48 6.07
C TRP A 131 6.05 21.51 6.83
N GLU A 132 4.74 21.29 6.96
CA GLU A 132 3.89 22.04 7.87
C GLU A 132 4.39 21.88 9.32
N GLY A 133 4.40 22.97 10.08
CA GLY A 133 4.91 23.00 11.45
C GLY A 133 6.44 23.00 11.56
N ILE A 134 7.17 22.65 10.50
CA ILE A 134 8.64 22.74 10.43
C ILE A 134 9.08 24.01 9.71
N LEU A 135 8.42 24.35 8.61
CA LEU A 135 8.64 25.56 7.82
C LEU A 135 7.41 26.47 7.90
N THR A 136 7.64 27.78 7.86
CA THR A 136 6.53 28.75 7.72
C THR A 136 5.86 28.61 6.35
N GLU A 137 4.66 29.15 6.19
CA GLU A 137 4.03 29.25 4.87
C GLU A 137 4.93 29.99 3.86
N ASP A 138 5.49 31.14 4.23
CA ASP A 138 6.39 31.91 3.36
C ASP A 138 7.62 31.10 2.95
N GLN A 139 8.25 30.38 3.88
CA GLN A 139 9.40 29.52 3.56
C GLN A 139 9.05 28.40 2.58
N ARG A 140 7.83 27.84 2.67
CA ARG A 140 7.32 26.84 1.72
C ARG A 140 7.05 27.46 0.34
N ARG A 141 6.53 28.69 0.28
CA ARG A 141 6.35 29.43 -0.97
C ARG A 141 7.68 29.82 -1.61
N ASP A 142 8.64 30.27 -0.80
CA ASP A 142 9.98 30.63 -1.24
C ASP A 142 10.70 29.42 -1.86
N VAL A 143 10.71 28.26 -1.19
CA VAL A 143 11.36 27.07 -1.74
C VAL A 143 10.71 26.61 -3.06
N LEU A 144 9.39 26.78 -3.21
CA LEU A 144 8.71 26.52 -4.48
C LEU A 144 9.12 27.51 -5.56
N ALA A 145 9.27 28.79 -5.23
CA ALA A 145 9.80 29.78 -6.17
C ALA A 145 11.17 29.38 -6.69
N PHE A 146 12.07 28.94 -5.81
CA PHE A 146 13.38 28.43 -6.22
C PHE A 146 13.29 27.17 -7.08
N VAL A 147 12.52 26.16 -6.67
CA VAL A 147 12.37 24.91 -7.44
C VAL A 147 11.81 25.17 -8.84
N THR A 148 10.72 25.92 -8.93
CA THR A 148 10.01 26.19 -10.20
C THR A 148 10.75 27.12 -11.15
N THR A 149 11.66 27.96 -10.63
CA THR A 149 12.42 28.92 -11.44
C THR A 149 13.81 28.41 -11.83
N GLU A 150 14.52 27.74 -10.90
CA GLU A 150 15.94 27.42 -11.06
C GLU A 150 16.22 25.91 -11.25
N LEU A 151 15.32 25.03 -10.79
CA LEU A 151 15.52 23.57 -10.84
C LEU A 151 14.66 22.86 -11.89
N VAL A 152 13.53 23.44 -12.29
CA VAL A 152 12.82 23.02 -13.50
C VAL A 152 13.52 23.66 -14.70
N LYS A 153 14.02 22.83 -15.63
CA LYS A 153 14.92 23.27 -16.71
C LYS A 153 14.29 23.19 -18.08
N ASP A 154 13.48 22.16 -18.30
CA ASP A 154 12.98 21.81 -19.62
C ASP A 154 11.65 22.52 -19.94
N ARG A 155 11.04 23.15 -18.94
CA ARG A 155 9.71 23.78 -19.01
C ARG A 155 9.67 25.04 -18.15
N SER A 156 8.73 25.94 -18.45
CA SER A 156 8.53 27.17 -17.68
C SER A 156 7.06 27.53 -17.58
N TRP A 157 6.57 27.82 -16.37
CA TRP A 157 5.21 28.34 -16.16
C TRP A 157 4.92 29.68 -16.87
N GLN A 158 5.97 30.37 -17.31
CA GLN A 158 5.88 31.65 -18.03
C GLN A 158 5.93 31.48 -19.56
N ASP A 159 6.04 30.24 -20.05
CA ASP A 159 6.00 29.97 -21.48
C ASP A 159 4.57 30.16 -22.01
N THR A 160 4.39 31.12 -22.90
CA THR A 160 3.08 31.42 -23.47
C THR A 160 2.80 30.69 -24.77
N GLU A 161 3.82 30.09 -25.37
CA GLU A 161 3.72 29.38 -26.65
C GLU A 161 3.41 27.90 -26.45
N PHE A 162 4.01 27.27 -25.44
CA PHE A 162 3.93 25.81 -25.25
C PHE A 162 3.15 25.36 -24.01
N GLU A 163 2.90 26.25 -23.04
CA GLU A 163 2.22 25.88 -21.79
C GLU A 163 0.79 26.42 -21.73
N GLU A 164 -0.14 25.48 -21.56
CA GLU A 164 -1.56 25.68 -21.36
C GLU A 164 -1.96 25.17 -19.97
N PHE A 165 -3.08 25.68 -19.46
CA PHE A 165 -3.60 25.31 -18.15
C PHE A 165 -5.09 25.04 -18.27
N HIS A 166 -5.46 23.77 -18.35
CA HIS A 166 -6.83 23.29 -18.25
C HIS A 166 -7.02 22.69 -16.87
N VAL A 167 -7.84 23.34 -16.04
CA VAL A 167 -7.98 23.01 -14.62
C VAL A 167 -9.27 22.23 -14.37
N LEU A 168 -9.14 21.09 -13.71
CA LEU A 168 -10.25 20.26 -13.25
C LEU A 168 -11.09 21.02 -12.21
N GLN A 169 -12.36 21.26 -12.52
CA GLN A 169 -13.27 22.05 -11.69
C GLN A 169 -13.92 21.22 -10.57
N LEU A 170 -13.09 20.58 -9.74
CA LEU A 170 -13.46 19.58 -8.74
C LEU A 170 -14.54 20.03 -7.74
N GLU A 171 -14.60 21.34 -7.44
CA GLU A 171 -15.59 21.91 -6.53
C GLU A 171 -16.94 22.21 -7.18
N THR A 172 -17.01 22.26 -8.50
CA THR A 172 -18.25 22.52 -9.26
C THR A 172 -18.88 21.25 -9.81
N ILE A 173 -18.04 20.24 -10.09
CA ILE A 173 -18.47 18.92 -10.53
C ILE A 173 -19.29 18.26 -9.41
N GLN A 174 -20.53 17.88 -9.74
CA GLN A 174 -21.39 17.18 -8.79
C GLN A 174 -20.92 15.72 -8.63
N PRO A 175 -20.62 15.27 -7.40
CA PRO A 175 -20.21 13.90 -7.17
C PRO A 175 -21.38 12.93 -7.26
N VAL A 176 -21.16 11.76 -7.85
CA VAL A 176 -22.13 10.65 -7.75
C VAL A 176 -22.06 10.06 -6.34
N PRO A 177 -23.19 9.92 -5.63
CA PRO A 177 -23.20 9.30 -4.31
C PRO A 177 -22.72 7.84 -4.34
N PRO A 178 -22.00 7.35 -3.31
CA PRO A 178 -21.49 5.99 -3.26
C PRO A 178 -22.59 4.97 -2.88
N THR A 179 -23.55 4.76 -3.76
CA THR A 179 -24.57 3.70 -3.61
C THR A 179 -24.00 2.33 -3.99
N ALA A 180 -24.66 1.25 -3.59
CA ALA A 180 -24.28 -0.10 -4.00
C ALA A 180 -24.27 -0.23 -5.54
N GLU A 181 -25.22 0.39 -6.23
CA GLU A 181 -25.27 0.48 -7.69
C GLU A 181 -24.04 1.20 -8.26
N SER A 182 -23.64 2.34 -7.68
CA SER A 182 -22.43 3.05 -8.11
C SER A 182 -21.16 2.24 -7.89
N VAL A 183 -21.04 1.56 -6.75
CA VAL A 183 -19.86 0.74 -6.42
C VAL A 183 -19.77 -0.46 -7.36
N LYS A 184 -20.90 -1.12 -7.64
CA LYS A 184 -20.97 -2.20 -8.62
C LYS A 184 -20.60 -1.72 -10.02
N ARG A 185 -21.18 -0.60 -10.49
CA ARG A 185 -20.84 -0.03 -11.80
C ARG A 185 -19.36 0.32 -11.91
N GLY A 186 -18.78 0.89 -10.85
CA GLY A 186 -17.34 1.15 -10.78
C GLY A 186 -16.49 -0.12 -10.92
N SER A 187 -16.92 -1.23 -10.31
CA SER A 187 -16.23 -2.52 -10.40
C SER A 187 -16.24 -3.12 -11.81
N GLU A 188 -17.29 -2.86 -12.58
CA GLU A 188 -17.39 -3.27 -13.98
C GLU A 188 -16.49 -2.40 -14.86
N LEU A 189 -16.56 -1.08 -14.66
CA LEU A 189 -15.76 -0.10 -15.38
C LEU A 189 -14.25 -0.33 -15.22
N VAL A 190 -13.74 -0.69 -14.02
CA VAL A 190 -12.30 -0.96 -13.87
C VAL A 190 -11.82 -2.18 -14.69
N LYS A 191 -12.72 -3.11 -15.01
CA LYS A 191 -12.42 -4.24 -15.91
C LYS A 191 -12.53 -3.82 -17.37
N GLU A 192 -13.62 -3.12 -17.73
CA GLU A 192 -13.86 -2.59 -19.08
C GLU A 192 -12.70 -1.69 -19.54
N MET A 193 -12.22 -0.83 -18.63
CA MET A 193 -11.13 0.12 -18.84
C MET A 193 -9.75 -0.47 -18.57
N LYS A 194 -9.66 -1.79 -18.31
CA LYS A 194 -8.41 -2.55 -18.15
C LYS A 194 -7.50 -2.08 -17.00
N CYS A 195 -8.05 -1.42 -15.99
CA CYS A 195 -7.30 -1.02 -14.80
C CYS A 195 -6.69 -2.24 -14.08
N ILE A 196 -7.38 -3.38 -14.15
CA ILE A 196 -6.95 -4.66 -13.57
C ILE A 196 -5.66 -5.22 -14.19
N GLU A 197 -5.28 -4.82 -15.41
CA GLU A 197 -4.03 -5.28 -16.04
C GLU A 197 -2.81 -4.83 -15.23
N CYS A 198 -2.91 -3.69 -14.53
CA CYS A 198 -1.86 -3.20 -13.63
C CYS A 198 -2.23 -3.42 -12.16
N HIS A 199 -3.43 -3.02 -11.76
CA HIS A 199 -3.85 -3.02 -10.35
C HIS A 199 -4.30 -4.39 -9.82
N GLY A 200 -4.46 -5.38 -10.69
CA GLY A 200 -4.98 -6.70 -10.32
C GLY A 200 -6.49 -6.73 -10.14
N LEU A 201 -7.06 -7.94 -10.03
CA LEU A 201 -8.50 -8.14 -9.93
C LEU A 201 -9.10 -7.58 -8.63
N GLU A 202 -8.33 -7.63 -7.55
CA GLU A 202 -8.73 -7.11 -6.24
C GLU A 202 -8.13 -5.75 -5.89
N GLY A 203 -7.34 -5.15 -6.80
CA GLY A 203 -6.74 -3.85 -6.58
C GLY A 203 -5.46 -3.85 -5.73
N ARG A 204 -4.79 -4.98 -5.49
CA ARG A 204 -3.57 -5.07 -4.68
C ARG A 204 -2.29 -4.67 -5.42
N GLY A 205 -2.40 -4.33 -6.70
CA GLY A 205 -1.27 -3.98 -7.55
C GLY A 205 -0.48 -5.20 -8.06
N ASP A 206 -1.12 -6.37 -8.13
CA ASP A 206 -0.53 -7.66 -8.50
C ASP A 206 -0.73 -8.03 -9.99
N GLY A 207 -1.39 -7.19 -10.79
CA GLY A 207 -1.66 -7.48 -12.21
C GLY A 207 -0.40 -7.50 -13.09
N ASN A 208 0.36 -6.39 -13.08
CA ASN A 208 1.63 -6.26 -13.80
C ASN A 208 2.72 -5.64 -12.92
N ALA A 209 2.73 -6.04 -11.65
CA ALA A 209 3.51 -5.44 -10.57
C ALA A 209 4.96 -5.08 -10.97
N PHE A 210 5.67 -5.96 -11.69
CA PHE A 210 7.12 -5.82 -11.87
C PHE A 210 7.57 -5.33 -13.25
N ASN A 211 6.69 -5.24 -14.25
CA ASN A 211 7.09 -4.82 -15.60
C ASN A 211 6.82 -3.33 -15.88
N LEU A 212 6.31 -2.59 -14.90
CA LEU A 212 6.04 -1.16 -15.04
C LEU A 212 7.27 -0.34 -14.68
N LYS A 213 7.58 0.64 -15.53
CA LYS A 213 8.63 1.62 -15.33
C LYS A 213 8.07 3.03 -15.35
N ASP A 214 8.65 3.92 -14.57
CA ASP A 214 8.44 5.35 -14.69
C ASP A 214 9.20 5.91 -15.90
N ASP A 215 8.97 7.17 -16.26
CA ASP A 215 9.59 7.79 -17.44
C ASP A 215 11.13 7.91 -17.33
N TRP A 216 11.68 7.69 -16.13
CA TRP A 216 13.13 7.67 -15.86
C TRP A 216 13.69 6.23 -15.82
N GLY A 217 12.89 5.22 -16.16
CA GLY A 217 13.31 3.83 -16.25
C GLY A 217 13.29 3.07 -14.93
N PHE A 218 12.91 3.70 -13.81
CA PHE A 218 12.79 3.02 -12.52
C PHE A 218 11.54 2.17 -12.48
N SER A 219 11.65 0.98 -11.89
CA SER A 219 10.46 0.18 -11.59
C SER A 219 9.46 1.01 -10.79
N ILE A 220 8.16 0.84 -11.05
CA ILE A 220 7.11 1.52 -10.30
C ILE A 220 5.96 0.57 -10.04
N GLN A 221 5.60 0.44 -8.76
CA GLN A 221 4.50 -0.42 -8.35
C GLN A 221 3.16 0.34 -8.44
N PRO A 222 2.10 -0.28 -8.99
CA PRO A 222 0.74 0.23 -8.88
C PRO A 222 0.35 0.40 -7.41
N ALA A 223 -0.46 1.42 -7.14
CA ALA A 223 -1.02 1.62 -5.81
C ALA A 223 -1.91 0.43 -5.44
N ASP A 224 -1.77 -0.03 -4.20
CA ASP A 224 -2.66 -0.99 -3.57
C ASP A 224 -3.90 -0.23 -3.05
N TRP A 225 -5.06 -0.54 -3.64
CA TRP A 225 -6.33 0.12 -3.35
C TRP A 225 -6.89 -0.19 -1.96
N HIS A 226 -6.35 -1.18 -1.25
CA HIS A 226 -6.70 -1.44 0.14
C HIS A 226 -5.97 -0.46 1.08
N LYS A 227 -4.86 0.12 0.62
CA LYS A 227 -3.97 1.01 1.39
C LYS A 227 -4.08 2.46 0.96
N CYS A 228 -5.29 3.02 1.01
CA CYS A 228 -5.57 4.38 0.51
C CYS A 228 -4.82 5.51 1.24
N TRP A 229 -4.31 5.25 2.45
CA TRP A 229 -3.37 6.14 3.13
C TRP A 229 -2.02 6.27 2.41
N ASN A 230 -1.67 5.34 1.51
CA ASN A 230 -0.49 5.41 0.66
C ASN A 230 -0.78 6.03 -0.72
N PHE A 231 -2.03 6.45 -1.00
CA PHE A 231 -2.31 7.17 -2.23
C PHE A 231 -1.57 8.51 -2.25
N ARG A 232 -0.90 8.80 -3.36
CA ARG A 232 -0.12 10.04 -3.46
C ARG A 232 -1.08 11.23 -3.49
N GLY A 233 -0.82 12.23 -2.64
CA GLY A 233 -1.68 13.42 -2.52
C GLY A 233 -3.02 13.16 -1.80
N SER A 234 -3.11 12.15 -0.94
CA SER A 234 -4.24 11.90 -0.03
C SER A 234 -3.91 12.07 1.46
N ARG A 235 -2.75 12.66 1.80
CA ARG A 235 -2.33 12.80 3.21
C ARG A 235 -3.38 13.54 4.02
N GLN A 236 -3.56 13.16 5.28
CA GLN A 236 -4.58 13.67 6.22
C GLN A 236 -6.03 13.36 5.83
N ASP A 237 -6.29 12.88 4.60
CA ASP A 237 -7.63 12.64 4.08
C ASP A 237 -7.67 11.40 3.17
N ALA A 238 -7.21 10.28 3.72
CA ALA A 238 -6.98 9.02 3.01
C ALA A 238 -8.23 8.46 2.32
N TYR A 239 -9.42 8.75 2.85
CA TYR A 239 -10.70 8.25 2.33
C TYR A 239 -11.45 9.28 1.48
N ASN A 240 -10.84 10.42 1.13
CA ASN A 240 -11.52 11.38 0.28
C ASN A 240 -11.53 10.95 -1.18
N VAL A 241 -12.71 10.58 -1.65
CA VAL A 241 -12.98 10.14 -3.01
C VAL A 241 -12.58 11.17 -4.08
N LYS A 242 -12.58 12.47 -3.76
CA LYS A 242 -12.13 13.53 -4.68
C LYS A 242 -10.66 13.35 -5.08
N ASN A 243 -9.80 12.84 -4.18
CA ASN A 243 -8.39 12.58 -4.51
C ASN A 243 -8.25 11.48 -5.57
N ILE A 244 -9.12 10.47 -5.48
CA ILE A 244 -9.17 9.35 -6.42
C ILE A 244 -9.72 9.85 -7.77
N PHE A 245 -10.84 10.58 -7.75
CA PHE A 245 -11.44 11.19 -8.94
C PHE A 245 -10.46 12.13 -9.67
N ARG A 246 -9.74 12.98 -8.93
CA ARG A 246 -8.66 13.82 -9.49
C ARG A 246 -7.62 12.97 -10.19
N THR A 247 -7.11 11.94 -9.52
CA THR A 247 -6.05 11.07 -10.06
C THR A 247 -6.46 10.42 -11.38
N PHE A 248 -7.69 9.91 -11.49
CA PHE A 248 -8.22 9.36 -12.74
C PHE A 248 -8.41 10.42 -13.84
N SER A 249 -8.80 11.63 -13.44
CA SER A 249 -9.05 12.73 -14.38
C SER A 249 -7.76 13.36 -14.92
N THR A 250 -6.70 13.45 -14.13
CA THR A 250 -5.46 14.12 -14.53
C THR A 250 -4.37 13.15 -14.98
N GLY A 251 -4.50 11.87 -14.61
CA GLY A 251 -3.43 10.89 -14.67
C GLY A 251 -2.30 11.19 -13.68
N VAL A 252 -1.26 10.36 -13.69
CA VAL A 252 -0.08 10.52 -12.84
C VAL A 252 1.16 10.66 -13.74
N SER A 253 1.52 11.90 -14.08
CA SER A 253 2.63 12.17 -15.01
C SER A 253 3.95 11.54 -14.56
N GLY A 254 4.76 11.12 -15.52
CA GLY A 254 5.99 10.40 -15.23
C GLY A 254 5.77 8.92 -14.92
N THR A 255 4.57 8.37 -15.16
CA THR A 255 4.24 6.98 -14.86
C THR A 255 3.30 6.40 -15.91
N PRO A 256 3.16 5.06 -15.98
CA PRO A 256 2.24 4.42 -16.90
C PRO A 256 0.75 4.64 -16.60
N MET A 257 0.37 5.36 -15.53
CA MET A 257 -1.02 5.65 -15.19
C MET A 257 -1.54 6.87 -15.97
N PRO A 258 -2.31 6.69 -17.07
CA PRO A 258 -2.76 7.79 -17.91
C PRO A 258 -3.90 8.58 -17.27
N SER A 259 -4.29 9.67 -17.92
CA SER A 259 -5.61 10.27 -17.69
C SER A 259 -6.68 9.43 -18.42
N PHE A 260 -7.86 9.35 -17.80
CA PHE A 260 -9.06 8.76 -18.38
C PHE A 260 -10.09 9.83 -18.78
N ALA A 261 -9.75 11.11 -18.72
CA ALA A 261 -10.70 12.19 -18.96
C ALA A 261 -11.27 12.22 -20.38
N ASP A 262 -10.46 11.82 -21.37
CA ASP A 262 -10.85 11.88 -22.79
C ASP A 262 -11.67 10.66 -23.24
N ASN A 263 -11.65 9.58 -22.47
CA ASN A 263 -12.29 8.30 -22.83
C ASN A 263 -13.35 7.82 -21.83
N THR A 264 -13.70 8.65 -20.84
CA THR A 264 -14.77 8.36 -19.87
C THR A 264 -15.57 9.62 -19.56
N THR A 265 -16.82 9.43 -19.15
CA THR A 265 -17.67 10.53 -18.68
C THR A 265 -17.26 10.98 -17.27
N VAL A 266 -17.70 12.16 -16.83
CA VAL A 266 -17.60 12.56 -15.41
C VAL A 266 -18.30 11.56 -14.49
N GLU A 267 -19.47 11.05 -14.89
CA GLU A 267 -20.26 10.08 -14.10
C GLU A 267 -19.51 8.75 -13.92
N ASP A 268 -18.96 8.18 -15.00
CA ASP A 268 -18.18 6.94 -14.94
C ASP A 268 -16.95 7.06 -14.05
N ARG A 269 -16.24 8.20 -14.10
CA ARG A 269 -15.08 8.45 -13.22
C ARG A 269 -15.48 8.51 -11.76
N TRP A 270 -16.67 9.02 -11.42
CA TRP A 270 -17.18 8.95 -10.05
C TRP A 270 -17.56 7.53 -9.63
N HIS A 271 -18.16 6.74 -10.51
CA HIS A 271 -18.43 5.32 -10.22
C HIS A 271 -17.13 4.56 -9.91
N ILE A 272 -16.09 4.73 -10.73
CA ILE A 272 -14.76 4.15 -10.51
C ILE A 272 -14.18 4.64 -9.18
N ALA A 273 -14.22 5.96 -8.93
CA ALA A 273 -13.67 6.54 -7.70
C ALA A 273 -14.39 6.01 -6.45
N ASN A 274 -15.72 5.86 -6.50
CA ASN A 274 -16.51 5.27 -5.44
C ASN A 274 -16.12 3.81 -5.19
N TYR A 275 -15.96 3.00 -6.25
CA TYR A 275 -15.53 1.61 -6.12
C TYR A 275 -14.16 1.50 -5.46
N VAL A 276 -13.15 2.20 -6.00
CA VAL A 276 -11.77 2.19 -5.46
C VAL A 276 -11.74 2.67 -4.01
N ASN A 277 -12.52 3.70 -3.67
CA ASN A 277 -12.63 4.17 -2.28
C ASN A 277 -13.25 3.13 -1.32
N HIS A 278 -14.15 2.29 -1.83
CA HIS A 278 -14.79 1.24 -1.03
C HIS A 278 -13.95 -0.03 -0.89
N LEU A 279 -12.86 -0.16 -1.67
CA LEU A 279 -11.82 -1.16 -1.43
C LEU A 279 -10.82 -0.74 -0.35
N CYS A 280 -10.69 0.56 -0.05
CA CYS A 280 -9.87 1.02 1.07
C CYS A 280 -10.24 0.29 2.37
N GLU A 281 -9.26 0.01 3.22
CA GLU A 281 -9.46 -0.74 4.45
C GLU A 281 -10.62 -0.22 5.35
N ARG A 282 -11.43 -1.15 5.87
CA ARG A 282 -12.63 -0.85 6.67
C ARG A 282 -12.69 -1.66 7.97
N ASP A 283 -13.70 -1.37 8.78
CA ASP A 283 -13.98 -2.12 10.01
C ASP A 283 -14.26 -3.61 9.74
N LYS A 284 -14.85 -3.92 8.58
CA LYS A 284 -15.11 -5.27 8.09
C LYS A 284 -14.31 -5.58 6.83
N ASP A 285 -13.74 -6.79 6.77
CA ASP A 285 -13.20 -7.35 5.54
C ASP A 285 -14.35 -7.82 4.66
N VAL A 286 -14.45 -7.30 3.45
CA VAL A 286 -15.42 -7.78 2.47
C VAL A 286 -14.64 -8.48 1.37
N ASP A 287 -14.85 -9.78 1.24
CA ASP A 287 -14.33 -10.56 0.13
C ASP A 287 -15.07 -10.16 -1.16
N ILE A 288 -14.31 -9.71 -2.15
CA ILE A 288 -14.83 -9.26 -3.45
C ILE A 288 -14.76 -10.36 -4.52
N ALA A 289 -14.49 -11.60 -4.13
CA ALA A 289 -14.57 -12.81 -4.95
C ALA A 289 -13.79 -12.68 -6.27
N GLY A 290 -12.49 -12.33 -6.19
CA GLY A 290 -11.65 -12.12 -7.38
C GLY A 290 -12.14 -10.96 -8.25
N GLY A 291 -12.71 -9.93 -7.63
CA GLY A 291 -13.25 -8.74 -8.29
C GLY A 291 -14.66 -8.91 -8.87
N ASN A 292 -15.34 -10.04 -8.69
CA ASN A 292 -16.72 -10.23 -9.14
C ASN A 292 -17.75 -9.69 -8.13
N VAL A 293 -17.90 -8.37 -8.10
CA VAL A 293 -18.77 -7.67 -7.15
C VAL A 293 -20.25 -7.87 -7.51
N THR A 294 -20.94 -8.71 -6.74
CA THR A 294 -22.40 -8.87 -6.81
C THR A 294 -23.12 -7.71 -6.11
N ASP A 295 -24.46 -7.67 -6.20
CA ASP A 295 -25.26 -6.67 -5.48
C ASP A 295 -25.10 -6.79 -3.95
N GLU A 296 -24.99 -8.02 -3.44
CA GLU A 296 -24.74 -8.29 -2.02
C GLU A 296 -23.35 -7.81 -1.59
N ILE A 297 -22.32 -8.07 -2.39
CA ILE A 297 -20.95 -7.61 -2.12
C ILE A 297 -20.90 -6.08 -2.16
N ALA A 298 -21.51 -5.45 -3.16
CA ALA A 298 -21.57 -3.99 -3.25
C ALA A 298 -22.28 -3.37 -2.03
N ALA A 299 -23.39 -3.98 -1.59
CA ALA A 299 -24.07 -3.54 -0.38
C ALA A 299 -23.21 -3.72 0.88
N ALA A 300 -22.46 -4.82 0.98
CA ALA A 300 -21.53 -5.06 2.09
C ALA A 300 -20.37 -4.04 2.10
N LEU A 301 -19.79 -3.73 0.95
CA LEU A 301 -18.74 -2.72 0.79
C LEU A 301 -19.22 -1.33 1.25
N VAL A 302 -20.41 -0.91 0.82
CA VAL A 302 -21.02 0.37 1.22
C VAL A 302 -21.38 0.41 2.72
N ALA A 303 -21.78 -0.72 3.29
CA ALA A 303 -22.11 -0.82 4.71
C ALA A 303 -20.88 -0.79 5.64
N ALA A 304 -19.73 -1.24 5.15
CA ALA A 304 -18.47 -1.24 5.89
C ALA A 304 -17.97 0.21 6.08
N LYS A 305 -17.42 0.51 7.26
CA LYS A 305 -17.02 1.88 7.64
C LYS A 305 -15.50 2.05 7.55
N PRO A 306 -15.01 3.22 7.07
CA PRO A 306 -13.59 3.51 7.06
C PRO A 306 -12.97 3.34 8.45
N ARG A 307 -11.77 2.76 8.52
CA ARG A 307 -11.03 2.67 9.78
C ARG A 307 -10.49 4.03 10.21
N ALA A 308 -10.36 4.23 11.52
CA ALA A 308 -9.75 5.42 12.08
C ALA A 308 -8.28 5.57 11.61
N ILE A 309 -7.93 6.76 11.13
CA ILE A 309 -6.56 7.16 10.80
C ILE A 309 -5.97 7.87 12.02
N ASP A 310 -4.72 7.55 12.35
CA ASP A 310 -3.95 8.29 13.34
C ASP A 310 -3.48 9.62 12.73
N PRO A 311 -3.88 10.78 13.28
CA PRO A 311 -3.53 12.09 12.73
C PRO A 311 -2.04 12.43 12.80
N LEU A 312 -1.24 11.70 13.60
CA LEU A 312 0.20 11.92 13.68
C LEU A 312 0.98 11.17 12.59
N THR A 313 0.50 9.98 12.24
CA THR A 313 1.19 9.11 11.28
C THR A 313 0.55 9.09 9.90
N ASP A 314 -0.70 9.58 9.79
CA ASP A 314 -1.56 9.50 8.60
C ASP A 314 -1.76 8.06 8.11
N LYS A 315 -1.64 7.08 9.02
CA LYS A 315 -1.83 5.65 8.78
C LYS A 315 -3.01 5.12 9.61
N PRO A 316 -3.54 3.92 9.31
CA PRO A 316 -4.53 3.28 10.16
C PRO A 316 -4.07 3.23 11.61
N LYS A 317 -4.97 3.54 12.53
CA LYS A 317 -4.69 3.45 13.96
C LYS A 317 -4.32 2.01 14.32
N VAL A 318 -3.15 1.85 14.92
CA VAL A 318 -2.61 0.57 15.37
C VAL A 318 -2.95 0.36 16.85
N ASP A 319 -3.47 -0.83 17.18
CA ASP A 319 -3.65 -1.28 18.56
C ASP A 319 -2.56 -2.30 18.89
N PHE A 320 -1.74 -2.01 19.89
CA PHE A 320 -0.63 -2.89 20.30
C PHE A 320 -1.06 -4.13 21.08
N VAL A 321 -2.37 -4.41 21.15
CA VAL A 321 -2.94 -5.57 21.84
C VAL A 321 -3.70 -6.43 20.83
N ILE A 322 -3.29 -7.69 20.74
CA ILE A 322 -3.88 -8.73 19.91
C ILE A 322 -4.70 -9.62 20.85
N PRO A 323 -6.03 -9.41 20.92
CA PRO A 323 -6.89 -10.30 21.69
C PRO A 323 -7.00 -11.67 20.99
N SER A 324 -7.12 -12.71 21.80
CA SER A 324 -7.46 -14.06 21.35
C SER A 324 -8.71 -14.53 22.08
N LYS A 325 -9.73 -14.96 21.33
CA LYS A 325 -11.02 -15.40 21.88
C LYS A 325 -11.09 -16.91 22.01
N PHE A 326 -11.72 -17.37 23.09
CA PHE A 326 -11.93 -18.79 23.32
C PHE A 326 -12.97 -19.36 22.35
N VAL A 327 -12.69 -20.53 21.80
CA VAL A 327 -13.59 -21.33 20.96
C VAL A 327 -13.64 -22.76 21.51
N GLU A 328 -14.85 -23.27 21.68
CA GLU A 328 -15.07 -24.66 22.13
C GLU A 328 -14.78 -25.63 20.97
N GLY A 329 -13.97 -26.66 21.22
CA GLY A 329 -13.65 -27.72 20.26
C GLY A 329 -12.49 -27.40 19.31
N GLU A 330 -12.60 -27.86 18.07
CA GLU A 330 -11.56 -27.69 17.04
C GLU A 330 -11.48 -26.25 16.55
N LEU A 331 -10.26 -25.75 16.42
CA LEU A 331 -10.00 -24.41 15.90
C LEU A 331 -10.32 -24.34 14.39
N PRO A 332 -10.81 -23.20 13.87
CA PRO A 332 -11.14 -23.05 12.46
C PRO A 332 -9.95 -23.36 11.54
N ALA A 333 -10.20 -24.13 10.50
CA ALA A 333 -9.22 -24.38 9.43
C ALA A 333 -9.47 -23.52 8.18
N ASP A 334 -10.70 -23.05 8.02
CA ASP A 334 -11.14 -22.17 6.94
C ASP A 334 -11.06 -20.70 7.40
N GLU A 335 -10.53 -19.85 6.53
CA GLU A 335 -10.38 -18.42 6.75
C GLU A 335 -11.70 -17.63 6.69
N HIS A 336 -12.77 -18.24 6.19
CA HIS A 336 -14.12 -17.69 6.11
C HIS A 336 -15.05 -18.21 7.22
N ASP A 337 -14.55 -19.04 8.13
CA ASP A 337 -15.32 -19.52 9.29
C ASP A 337 -15.84 -18.34 10.12
N GLU A 338 -17.14 -18.31 10.41
CA GLU A 338 -17.78 -17.21 11.12
C GLU A 338 -17.19 -16.96 12.52
N ARG A 339 -16.51 -17.96 13.11
CA ARG A 339 -15.84 -17.83 14.41
C ARG A 339 -14.68 -16.84 14.37
N TRP A 340 -14.07 -16.57 13.22
CA TRP A 340 -13.09 -15.48 13.09
C TRP A 340 -13.71 -14.12 13.37
N ASN A 341 -15.03 -13.94 13.17
CA ASN A 341 -15.72 -12.69 13.48
C ASN A 341 -15.92 -12.43 14.99
N LEU A 342 -15.54 -13.37 15.87
CA LEU A 342 -15.54 -13.16 17.32
C LEU A 342 -14.48 -12.15 17.77
N VAL A 343 -13.46 -11.92 16.93
CA VAL A 343 -12.35 -11.02 17.20
C VAL A 343 -12.09 -10.11 16.00
N ASP A 344 -11.99 -8.80 16.27
CA ASP A 344 -11.63 -7.85 15.23
C ASP A 344 -10.19 -8.09 14.74
N ARG A 345 -9.97 -7.92 13.44
CA ARG A 345 -8.62 -7.92 12.85
C ARG A 345 -7.76 -6.81 13.44
N ARG A 346 -6.50 -7.14 13.72
CA ARG A 346 -5.48 -6.20 14.18
C ARG A 346 -4.42 -5.99 13.11
N ILE A 347 -4.01 -4.73 12.94
CA ILE A 347 -2.89 -4.35 12.08
C ILE A 347 -1.63 -4.46 12.91
N VAL A 348 -0.67 -5.24 12.42
CA VAL A 348 0.72 -5.19 12.85
C VAL A 348 1.45 -4.32 11.84
N ALA A 349 1.78 -3.10 12.24
CA ALA A 349 2.62 -2.22 11.43
C ALA A 349 4.03 -2.79 11.30
N MET A 350 4.52 -2.81 10.06
CA MET A 350 5.83 -3.32 9.68
C MET A 350 6.71 -2.19 9.15
N GLY A 351 8.01 -2.30 9.38
CA GLY A 351 9.03 -1.44 8.77
C GLY A 351 10.23 -2.25 8.35
N GLY A 352 10.96 -1.80 7.33
CA GLY A 352 12.18 -2.47 6.92
C GLY A 352 13.21 -2.48 8.05
N GLN A 353 13.87 -3.63 8.26
CA GLN A 353 14.95 -3.71 9.25
C GLN A 353 16.16 -2.89 8.78
N ILE A 354 16.38 -1.73 9.39
CA ILE A 354 17.48 -0.81 9.04
C ILE A 354 18.55 -0.67 10.15
N THR A 355 18.45 -1.45 11.22
CA THR A 355 19.36 -1.34 12.37
C THR A 355 20.63 -2.17 12.22
N HIS A 356 20.56 -3.34 11.55
CA HIS A 356 21.68 -4.25 11.34
C HIS A 356 21.73 -4.71 9.88
N LYS A 357 22.93 -4.99 9.37
CA LYS A 357 23.14 -5.44 7.99
C LYS A 357 22.80 -6.93 7.82
N PRO A 358 22.36 -7.38 6.63
CA PRO A 358 21.91 -6.58 5.49
C PRO A 358 20.58 -5.86 5.80
N ARG A 359 20.54 -4.54 5.55
CA ARG A 359 19.37 -3.72 5.84
C ARG A 359 18.35 -3.76 4.70
N ASN A 360 17.07 -3.68 5.06
CA ASN A 360 15.98 -3.51 4.12
C ASN A 360 15.52 -2.04 4.10
N PHE A 361 16.11 -1.22 3.23
CA PHE A 361 15.74 0.20 3.08
C PHE A 361 14.45 0.42 2.28
N VAL A 362 14.04 -0.59 1.52
CA VAL A 362 13.07 -0.49 0.44
C VAL A 362 12.08 -1.63 0.55
N THR A 363 11.58 -1.83 1.78
CA THR A 363 10.55 -2.83 2.09
C THR A 363 9.29 -2.57 1.27
N ARG A 364 8.65 -3.65 0.82
CA ARG A 364 7.36 -3.61 0.10
C ARG A 364 6.19 -3.98 1.02
N ILE A 365 6.48 -4.48 2.20
CA ILE A 365 5.51 -4.89 3.22
C ILE A 365 5.53 -3.86 4.35
N ASP A 366 4.39 -3.19 4.54
CA ASP A 366 4.17 -2.15 5.56
C ASP A 366 3.19 -2.57 6.67
N ASP A 367 2.47 -3.67 6.48
CA ASP A 367 1.54 -4.21 7.47
C ASP A 367 1.28 -5.72 7.29
N VAL A 368 0.86 -6.33 8.39
CA VAL A 368 0.28 -7.69 8.45
C VAL A 368 -0.99 -7.62 9.27
N TRP A 369 -2.06 -8.24 8.79
CA TRP A 369 -3.26 -8.47 9.55
C TRP A 369 -3.15 -9.75 10.37
N ILE A 370 -3.59 -9.68 11.63
CA ILE A 370 -3.65 -10.82 12.52
C ILE A 370 -5.02 -10.93 13.19
N GLN A 371 -5.52 -12.16 13.26
CA GLN A 371 -6.57 -12.60 14.18
C GLN A 371 -6.08 -13.81 14.95
N SER A 372 -6.58 -13.99 16.18
CA SER A 372 -6.23 -15.12 17.00
C SER A 372 -7.45 -15.70 17.70
N LEU A 373 -7.53 -17.03 17.72
CA LEU A 373 -8.51 -17.80 18.46
C LEU A 373 -7.79 -18.90 19.21
N TYR A 374 -8.29 -19.30 20.37
CA TYR A 374 -7.69 -20.37 21.16
C TYR A 374 -8.75 -21.31 21.74
N ASN A 375 -8.35 -22.53 22.05
CA ASN A 375 -9.17 -23.50 22.78
C ASN A 375 -8.45 -23.93 24.06
N GLU A 376 -8.81 -25.06 24.66
CA GLU A 376 -8.21 -25.50 25.93
C GLU A 376 -6.70 -25.81 25.85
N THR A 377 -6.19 -26.16 24.68
CA THR A 377 -4.82 -26.68 24.51
C THR A 377 -3.98 -25.94 23.48
N HIS A 378 -4.60 -25.30 22.49
CA HIS A 378 -3.93 -24.68 21.34
C HIS A 378 -4.43 -23.26 21.10
N ILE A 379 -3.60 -22.49 20.41
CA ILE A 379 -3.92 -21.20 19.83
C ILE A 379 -3.68 -21.25 18.33
N SER A 380 -4.56 -20.62 17.57
CA SER A 380 -4.44 -20.42 16.13
C SER A 380 -4.29 -18.94 15.84
N PHE A 381 -3.42 -18.64 14.89
CA PHE A 381 -3.19 -17.31 14.34
C PHE A 381 -3.50 -17.34 12.86
N MET A 382 -4.35 -16.44 12.40
CA MET A 382 -4.55 -16.16 10.98
C MET A 382 -3.82 -14.88 10.63
N PHE A 383 -2.84 -15.01 9.74
CA PHE A 383 -2.07 -13.92 9.17
C PHE A 383 -2.54 -13.63 7.75
N ARG A 384 -2.70 -12.35 7.42
CA ARG A 384 -2.90 -11.90 6.04
C ARG A 384 -2.01 -10.71 5.73
N TRP A 385 -1.29 -10.73 4.63
CA TRP A 385 -0.55 -9.57 4.16
C TRP A 385 -0.58 -9.51 2.64
N ASP A 386 -0.50 -8.29 2.12
CA ASP A 386 -0.54 -8.04 0.70
C ASP A 386 0.88 -8.17 0.15
N ASP A 387 1.06 -9.15 -0.72
CA ASP A 387 2.30 -9.45 -1.44
C ASP A 387 1.95 -9.64 -2.92
N ARG A 388 2.53 -8.80 -3.77
CA ARG A 388 2.23 -8.80 -5.21
C ARG A 388 2.72 -10.05 -5.93
N THR A 389 3.52 -10.86 -5.25
CA THR A 389 4.13 -12.08 -5.77
C THR A 389 3.81 -13.28 -4.89
N LYS A 390 3.80 -14.44 -5.53
CA LYS A 390 3.98 -15.73 -4.85
C LYS A 390 5.42 -16.17 -5.03
N SER A 391 6.30 -15.79 -4.12
CA SER A 391 7.72 -16.11 -4.20
C SER A 391 7.98 -17.45 -3.56
N VAL A 392 8.30 -18.44 -4.39
CA VAL A 392 8.81 -19.75 -3.95
C VAL A 392 10.18 -19.91 -4.57
N GLN A 393 11.18 -20.09 -3.72
CA GLN A 393 12.57 -20.33 -4.12
C GLN A 393 12.63 -21.60 -4.97
N LYS A 394 13.31 -21.51 -6.13
CA LYS A 394 13.47 -22.64 -7.06
C LYS A 394 14.85 -23.27 -7.00
N ASP A 395 15.86 -22.44 -6.82
CA ASP A 395 17.25 -22.87 -6.77
C ASP A 395 17.60 -23.24 -5.33
N SER A 396 18.23 -24.40 -5.13
CA SER A 396 18.76 -24.78 -3.83
C SER A 396 19.81 -23.78 -3.37
N VAL A 397 19.83 -23.51 -2.08
CA VAL A 397 20.80 -22.64 -1.44
C VAL A 397 21.75 -23.46 -0.57
N ASP A 398 22.97 -22.95 -0.38
CA ASP A 398 24.03 -23.66 0.34
C ASP A 398 24.01 -23.37 1.86
N TRP A 399 22.89 -22.85 2.38
CA TRP A 399 22.67 -22.58 3.80
C TRP A 399 21.37 -23.23 4.28
N GLU A 400 21.31 -23.48 5.57
CA GLU A 400 20.19 -24.12 6.23
C GLU A 400 19.10 -23.10 6.66
N PRO A 401 17.84 -23.51 6.84
CA PRO A 401 16.74 -22.60 7.19
C PRO A 401 16.90 -21.81 8.51
N TYR A 402 17.72 -22.33 9.44
CA TYR A 402 18.07 -21.65 10.70
C TYR A 402 19.16 -20.57 10.52
N GLU A 403 19.92 -20.61 9.43
CA GLU A 403 20.96 -19.61 9.16
C GLU A 403 20.33 -18.31 8.67
N VAL A 404 20.58 -17.23 9.40
CA VAL A 404 20.04 -15.90 9.14
C VAL A 404 21.13 -14.85 8.97
N ASN A 405 22.35 -15.16 9.39
CA ASN A 405 23.56 -14.35 9.23
C ASN A 405 24.31 -14.70 7.94
N LEU A 406 23.64 -14.48 6.81
CA LEU A 406 24.06 -15.02 5.51
C LEU A 406 25.23 -14.31 4.81
N GLY A 407 26.08 -13.59 5.56
CA GLY A 407 27.22 -12.86 4.99
C GLY A 407 28.25 -13.79 4.36
N ASP A 408 28.53 -14.92 5.01
CA ASP A 408 29.48 -15.93 4.53
C ASP A 408 29.01 -16.63 3.24
N TYR A 409 27.71 -16.53 2.93
CA TYR A 409 27.07 -17.04 1.70
C TYR A 409 26.94 -15.97 0.60
N GLY A 410 27.59 -14.80 0.77
CA GLY A 410 27.56 -13.73 -0.22
C GLY A 410 26.29 -12.86 -0.20
N ILE A 411 25.41 -13.04 0.78
CA ILE A 411 24.24 -12.18 1.00
C ILE A 411 24.65 -10.99 1.86
N GLU A 412 25.28 -10.02 1.21
CA GLU A 412 25.72 -8.77 1.83
C GLU A 412 24.81 -7.60 1.48
N GLU A 413 24.89 -6.54 2.27
CA GLU A 413 24.24 -5.29 1.93
C GLU A 413 24.89 -4.65 0.70
N GLN A 414 24.09 -4.39 -0.32
CA GLN A 414 24.51 -3.59 -1.46
C GLN A 414 24.99 -2.20 -1.01
N ALA A 415 26.23 -1.87 -1.35
CA ALA A 415 26.75 -0.52 -1.17
C ALA A 415 25.90 0.47 -1.99
N PRO A 416 25.63 1.68 -1.48
CA PRO A 416 24.90 2.66 -2.25
C PRO A 416 25.62 2.97 -3.56
N GLY A 417 24.89 2.95 -4.69
CA GLY A 417 25.43 3.14 -6.04
C GLY A 417 25.94 4.55 -6.35
N GLY A 418 25.97 5.45 -5.36
CA GLY A 418 26.41 6.85 -5.51
C GLY A 418 25.34 7.79 -6.11
N SER A 419 25.60 9.09 -6.04
CA SER A 419 24.70 10.18 -6.50
C SER A 419 24.81 10.51 -8.00
N LEU A 420 25.37 9.63 -8.83
CA LEU A 420 25.78 9.99 -10.20
C LEU A 420 24.63 9.83 -11.19
N PHE A 421 23.65 10.75 -11.16
CA PHE A 421 22.66 10.90 -12.24
C PHE A 421 23.28 11.48 -13.52
N ALA A 422 24.54 11.92 -13.45
CA ALA A 422 25.23 12.52 -14.57
C ALA A 422 25.66 11.51 -15.65
N ASP A 423 25.91 10.26 -15.28
CA ASP A 423 26.57 9.29 -16.18
C ASP A 423 25.61 8.21 -16.72
N ASP A 424 24.54 7.87 -15.98
CA ASP A 424 23.51 6.90 -16.42
C ASP A 424 22.15 7.22 -15.77
N PRO A 425 21.14 7.72 -16.53
CA PRO A 425 19.83 8.07 -16.01
C PRO A 425 19.00 6.87 -15.54
N GLU A 426 19.33 5.64 -15.95
CA GLU A 426 18.61 4.42 -15.53
C GLU A 426 19.13 3.85 -14.19
N HIS A 427 20.35 4.23 -13.79
CA HIS A 427 21.02 3.78 -12.56
C HIS A 427 20.84 2.28 -12.26
N PRO A 428 21.27 1.38 -13.16
CA PRO A 428 21.09 -0.07 -12.99
C PRO A 428 21.75 -0.59 -11.70
N GLU A 429 22.73 0.15 -11.17
CA GLU A 429 23.48 -0.18 -9.96
C GLU A 429 22.87 0.37 -8.66
N SER A 430 21.76 1.12 -8.72
CA SER A 430 21.06 1.62 -7.51
C SER A 430 20.42 0.48 -6.71
N ILE A 431 20.25 0.67 -5.39
CA ILE A 431 19.56 -0.33 -4.54
C ILE A 431 18.14 -0.54 -5.05
N ALA A 432 17.46 0.55 -5.40
CA ALA A 432 16.12 0.56 -5.95
C ALA A 432 16.00 -0.16 -7.32
N ALA A 433 16.96 0.03 -8.24
CA ALA A 433 16.89 -0.61 -9.57
C ALA A 433 17.18 -2.11 -9.53
N LYS A 434 18.03 -2.58 -8.61
CA LYS A 434 18.36 -4.01 -8.49
C LYS A 434 17.27 -4.85 -7.84
N GLN A 435 16.23 -4.25 -7.26
CA GLN A 435 15.21 -4.99 -6.50
C GLN A 435 14.44 -6.03 -7.30
N THR A 436 14.30 -5.85 -8.62
CA THR A 436 13.64 -6.83 -9.50
C THR A 436 14.61 -7.83 -10.12
N ALA A 437 15.90 -7.70 -9.84
CA ALA A 437 16.97 -8.55 -10.36
C ALA A 437 17.60 -9.43 -9.26
N TYR A 438 17.12 -9.33 -8.03
CA TYR A 438 17.57 -10.22 -6.96
C TYR A 438 17.18 -11.67 -7.25
N GLN A 439 17.98 -12.58 -6.71
CA GLN A 439 17.55 -13.96 -6.54
C GLN A 439 16.24 -13.97 -5.76
N VAL A 440 15.27 -14.73 -6.26
CA VAL A 440 13.97 -14.88 -5.61
C VAL A 440 14.11 -15.91 -4.49
N PHE A 441 13.82 -15.48 -3.28
CA PHE A 441 13.73 -16.33 -2.10
C PHE A 441 12.28 -16.73 -1.82
N ASN A 442 12.06 -17.57 -0.81
CA ASN A 442 10.71 -17.84 -0.33
C ASN A 442 10.13 -16.58 0.31
N ASP A 443 8.85 -16.28 0.04
CA ASP A 443 8.11 -15.43 0.98
C ASP A 443 8.07 -16.15 2.33
N GLY A 444 8.05 -15.38 3.41
CA GLY A 444 8.09 -15.97 4.74
C GLY A 444 7.45 -15.09 5.79
N LEU A 445 6.99 -15.73 6.85
CA LEU A 445 6.43 -15.06 8.02
C LEU A 445 6.94 -15.78 9.27
N ALA A 446 7.47 -15.02 10.21
CA ALA A 446 7.83 -15.51 11.52
C ALA A 446 7.21 -14.66 12.62
N PHE A 447 6.91 -15.30 13.74
CA PHE A 447 6.53 -14.63 14.97
C PHE A 447 7.28 -15.23 16.14
N GLN A 448 7.63 -14.39 17.10
CA GLN A 448 8.41 -14.81 18.25
C GLN A 448 7.73 -14.45 19.56
N PHE A 449 7.98 -15.28 20.56
CA PHE A 449 7.64 -15.03 21.97
C PHE A 449 8.91 -15.14 22.80
N PRO A 450 9.10 -14.28 23.81
CA PRO A 450 10.19 -14.49 24.75
C PRO A 450 9.94 -15.71 25.62
N ILE A 451 10.96 -16.56 25.75
CA ILE A 451 10.96 -17.69 26.68
C ILE A 451 11.02 -17.11 28.10
N LYS A 452 10.25 -17.69 29.02
CA LYS A 452 10.11 -17.21 30.42
C LYS A 452 9.85 -15.71 30.54
N TRP A 453 9.03 -15.15 29.65
CA TRP A 453 8.72 -13.71 29.64
C TRP A 453 8.16 -13.20 30.99
N GLN A 454 7.60 -14.09 31.83
CA GLN A 454 7.12 -13.78 33.18
C GLN A 454 8.25 -13.43 34.16
N GLU A 455 9.46 -13.94 33.93
CA GLU A 455 10.62 -13.76 34.78
C GLU A 455 11.44 -12.52 34.42
N LEU A 456 11.08 -11.85 33.32
CA LEU A 456 11.70 -10.60 32.90
C LEU A 456 11.58 -9.55 34.00
N PRO A 457 12.71 -9.06 34.54
CA PRO A 457 12.68 -8.03 35.56
C PRO A 457 12.17 -6.73 34.96
N ALA A 458 10.98 -6.28 35.37
CA ALA A 458 10.46 -4.98 34.95
C ALA A 458 11.49 -3.87 35.28
N PRO A 459 11.76 -2.92 34.36
CA PRO A 459 11.06 -2.63 33.10
C PRO A 459 11.72 -3.26 31.84
N ARG A 460 12.61 -4.25 31.99
CA ARG A 460 13.32 -4.84 30.84
C ARG A 460 12.35 -5.54 29.91
N LYS A 461 12.49 -5.24 28.62
CA LYS A 461 11.91 -6.03 27.54
C LYS A 461 13.02 -6.87 26.92
N PRO A 462 12.72 -8.07 26.41
CA PRO A 462 13.65 -8.86 25.61
C PRO A 462 14.04 -8.04 24.39
N ARG A 463 15.17 -8.38 23.77
CA ARG A 463 15.47 -7.78 22.48
C ARG A 463 14.40 -8.18 21.47
N TYR A 464 13.79 -7.17 20.85
CA TYR A 464 12.78 -7.37 19.82
C TYR A 464 13.33 -8.14 18.60
N PHE A 465 14.65 -8.06 18.39
CA PHE A 465 15.33 -8.74 17.30
C PHE A 465 15.98 -10.01 17.84
N TRP A 466 15.19 -11.09 17.83
CA TRP A 466 15.58 -12.47 18.15
C TRP A 466 16.24 -12.70 19.53
N GLY A 467 15.87 -11.93 20.55
CA GLY A 467 16.29 -12.20 21.93
C GLY A 467 17.76 -11.88 22.24
N ASP A 468 18.23 -12.39 23.39
CA ASP A 468 19.63 -12.43 23.79
C ASP A 468 19.89 -13.68 24.65
N GLU A 469 21.16 -14.03 24.89
CA GLU A 469 21.58 -15.19 25.72
C GLU A 469 20.88 -15.24 27.11
N GLY A 470 20.54 -14.08 27.68
CA GLY A 470 19.85 -14.04 28.98
C GLY A 470 18.34 -14.23 28.89
N PHE A 471 17.75 -13.87 27.75
CA PHE A 471 16.31 -13.95 27.49
C PHE A 471 16.08 -14.39 26.04
N PRO A 472 16.23 -15.71 25.77
CA PRO A 472 16.03 -16.26 24.45
C PRO A 472 14.56 -16.18 24.04
N VAL A 473 14.30 -16.37 22.75
CA VAL A 473 12.95 -16.31 22.17
C VAL A 473 12.62 -17.61 21.46
N ASP A 474 11.36 -18.03 21.58
CA ASP A 474 10.72 -19.08 20.81
C ASP A 474 10.19 -18.46 19.51
N ILE A 475 10.65 -18.95 18.35
CA ILE A 475 10.33 -18.42 17.03
C ILE A 475 9.63 -19.52 16.23
N ALA A 476 8.43 -19.25 15.75
CA ALA A 476 7.79 -20.05 14.70
C ALA A 476 7.95 -19.30 13.37
N LYS A 477 8.58 -19.95 12.38
CA LYS A 477 8.84 -19.38 11.05
C LYS A 477 8.29 -20.30 9.97
N TRP A 478 7.43 -19.72 9.14
CA TRP A 478 6.85 -20.33 7.96
C TRP A 478 7.47 -19.75 6.69
N THR A 479 7.64 -20.59 5.66
CA THR A 479 8.09 -20.20 4.31
C THR A 479 7.16 -20.72 3.22
N ALA A 480 7.13 -20.02 2.09
CA ALA A 480 6.19 -20.24 0.98
C ALA A 480 6.31 -21.60 0.26
N ASP A 481 7.40 -22.34 0.49
CA ASP A 481 7.56 -23.73 0.08
C ASP A 481 6.78 -24.73 0.96
N GLY A 482 6.15 -24.24 2.03
CA GLY A 482 5.30 -25.01 2.94
C GLY A 482 5.97 -25.45 4.23
N GLU A 483 7.25 -25.10 4.43
CA GLU A 483 7.95 -25.42 5.67
C GLU A 483 7.48 -24.52 6.82
N LEU A 484 7.28 -25.11 8.00
CA LEU A 484 7.06 -24.42 9.26
C LEU A 484 7.96 -25.07 10.30
N LYS A 485 8.85 -24.29 10.88
CA LYS A 485 9.81 -24.74 11.88
C LYS A 485 9.78 -23.88 13.12
N ALA A 486 10.10 -24.50 14.24
CA ALA A 486 10.35 -23.86 15.52
C ALA A 486 11.85 -23.68 15.71
N TYR A 487 12.22 -22.53 16.25
CA TYR A 487 13.60 -22.14 16.49
C TYR A 487 13.77 -21.44 17.84
N GLN A 488 14.97 -21.50 18.40
CA GLN A 488 15.41 -20.59 19.46
C GLN A 488 16.22 -19.45 18.86
N GLY A 489 15.94 -18.22 19.30
CA GLY A 489 16.77 -17.05 19.01
C GLY A 489 17.46 -16.53 20.25
N GLU A 490 18.76 -16.22 20.14
CA GLU A 490 19.60 -15.68 21.22
C GLU A 490 20.34 -14.39 20.83
N GLY A 491 19.92 -13.75 19.74
CA GLY A 491 20.56 -12.55 19.23
C GLY A 491 20.36 -12.36 17.74
N TRP A 492 20.64 -11.13 17.28
CA TRP A 492 20.58 -10.76 15.85
C TRP A 492 21.85 -11.16 15.08
N ASP A 493 22.92 -11.51 15.81
CA ASP A 493 24.25 -11.88 15.33
C ASP A 493 24.56 -13.37 15.52
N VAL A 494 23.56 -14.14 15.97
CA VAL A 494 23.62 -15.59 16.13
C VAL A 494 22.58 -16.20 15.19
N ASP A 495 22.92 -17.32 14.57
CA ASP A 495 21.94 -18.08 13.81
C ASP A 495 20.95 -18.76 14.75
N PHE A 496 19.80 -19.15 14.23
CA PHE A 496 18.81 -19.83 15.04
C PHE A 496 19.30 -21.21 15.45
N GLU A 497 18.82 -21.69 16.58
CA GLU A 497 18.93 -23.09 16.97
C GLU A 497 17.63 -23.82 16.58
N ASP A 498 17.74 -24.90 15.82
CA ASP A 498 16.60 -25.75 15.45
C ASP A 498 15.96 -26.38 16.68
N ARG A 499 14.62 -26.37 16.72
CA ARG A 499 13.81 -27.00 17.78
C ARG A 499 12.88 -28.04 17.17
N ASP A 500 13.45 -29.15 16.73
CA ASP A 500 12.72 -30.21 16.02
C ASP A 500 11.57 -30.80 16.85
N ASP A 501 11.78 -30.94 18.15
CA ASP A 501 10.81 -31.45 19.12
C ASP A 501 9.56 -30.57 19.25
N PHE A 502 9.73 -29.25 19.20
CA PHE A 502 8.62 -28.31 19.18
C PHE A 502 8.04 -28.12 17.77
N THR A 503 8.86 -28.26 16.73
CA THR A 503 8.42 -28.20 15.33
C THR A 503 7.31 -29.21 15.05
N GLU A 504 7.41 -30.42 15.58
CA GLU A 504 6.37 -31.46 15.44
C GLU A 504 5.00 -31.06 16.05
N GLN A 505 4.98 -30.07 16.95
CA GLN A 505 3.78 -29.56 17.61
C GLN A 505 3.17 -28.36 16.90
N LEU A 506 3.88 -27.77 15.93
CA LEU A 506 3.36 -26.71 15.09
C LEU A 506 2.57 -27.28 13.91
N LYS A 507 1.52 -26.57 13.50
CA LYS A 507 0.73 -26.96 12.34
C LYS A 507 0.41 -25.78 11.45
N VAL A 508 0.82 -25.86 10.17
CA VAL A 508 0.25 -25.05 9.10
C VAL A 508 -1.11 -25.65 8.77
N VAL A 509 -2.18 -24.92 9.08
CA VAL A 509 -3.55 -25.34 8.77
C VAL A 509 -3.94 -24.89 7.37
N LYS A 510 -3.50 -23.69 6.99
CA LYS A 510 -3.68 -23.12 5.65
C LYS A 510 -2.48 -22.25 5.31
N ALA A 511 -2.06 -22.28 4.04
CA ALA A 511 -1.10 -21.34 3.47
C ALA A 511 -1.43 -21.17 1.98
N GLU A 512 -2.08 -20.05 1.64
CA GLU A 512 -2.54 -19.79 0.28
C GLU A 512 -2.21 -18.36 -0.14
N TRP A 513 -1.71 -18.22 -1.37
CA TRP A 513 -1.59 -16.93 -2.02
C TRP A 513 -2.65 -16.82 -3.11
N ALA A 514 -3.44 -15.76 -3.06
CA ALA A 514 -4.47 -15.45 -4.06
C ALA A 514 -4.58 -13.94 -4.25
N ASN A 515 -4.63 -13.49 -5.51
CA ASN A 515 -4.87 -12.08 -5.91
C ASN A 515 -4.02 -11.06 -5.13
N GLY A 516 -2.72 -11.31 -4.98
CA GLY A 516 -1.80 -10.40 -4.34
C GLY A 516 -1.81 -10.41 -2.81
N ARG A 517 -2.36 -11.46 -2.19
CA ARG A 517 -2.43 -11.60 -0.72
C ARG A 517 -2.11 -13.02 -0.29
N TRP A 518 -1.27 -13.13 0.73
CA TRP A 518 -1.08 -14.37 1.48
C TRP A 518 -2.10 -14.49 2.60
N THR A 519 -2.63 -15.69 2.81
CA THR A 519 -3.41 -16.09 3.99
C THR A 519 -2.77 -17.33 4.59
N VAL A 520 -2.24 -17.19 5.81
CA VAL A 520 -1.52 -18.26 6.52
C VAL A 520 -2.16 -18.47 7.88
N ILE A 521 -2.61 -19.70 8.17
CA ILE A 521 -3.18 -20.09 9.46
C ILE A 521 -2.21 -21.06 10.12
N ILE A 522 -1.63 -20.66 11.24
CA ILE A 522 -0.69 -21.46 12.03
C ILE A 522 -1.29 -21.74 13.39
N THR A 523 -1.20 -22.99 13.83
CA THR A 523 -1.62 -23.43 15.16
C THR A 523 -0.42 -23.93 15.95
N ARG A 524 -0.35 -23.59 17.23
CA ARG A 524 0.64 -24.07 18.19
C ARG A 524 -0.02 -24.41 19.54
N PRO A 525 0.58 -25.29 20.36
CA PRO A 525 0.11 -25.51 21.72
C PRO A 525 0.23 -24.23 22.56
N LEU A 526 -0.60 -24.11 23.60
CA LEU A 526 -0.54 -22.99 24.54
C LEU A 526 0.67 -23.08 25.48
N LYS A 527 1.14 -24.31 25.76
CA LYS A 527 2.21 -24.61 26.72
C LYS A 527 3.05 -25.76 26.15
N GLY A 528 4.35 -25.70 26.35
CA GLY A 528 5.32 -26.75 26.03
C GLY A 528 6.20 -27.07 27.24
N ASP A 529 7.52 -27.20 27.07
CA ASP A 529 8.49 -27.18 28.16
C ASP A 529 8.68 -25.73 28.65
N TYR A 530 8.52 -25.45 29.94
CA TYR A 530 8.64 -24.08 30.45
C TYR A 530 10.05 -23.49 30.33
N GLU A 531 11.08 -24.35 30.29
CA GLU A 531 12.47 -23.92 30.21
C GLU A 531 12.86 -23.48 28.80
N GLU A 532 12.22 -24.05 27.79
CA GLU A 532 12.60 -23.92 26.37
C GLU A 532 11.48 -23.32 25.50
N ASP A 533 10.20 -23.46 25.88
CA ASP A 533 9.04 -22.98 25.14
C ASP A 533 8.36 -21.76 25.76
N ALA A 534 7.80 -20.92 24.90
CA ALA A 534 6.96 -19.83 25.35
C ALA A 534 5.57 -20.33 25.81
N TYR A 535 5.25 -20.04 27.08
CA TYR A 535 3.93 -20.27 27.67
C TYR A 535 2.97 -19.12 27.37
N ILE A 536 1.81 -19.44 26.80
CA ILE A 536 0.72 -18.51 26.54
C ILE A 536 -0.35 -18.69 27.62
N GLU A 537 -0.33 -17.80 28.60
CA GLU A 537 -1.21 -17.83 29.76
C GLU A 537 -2.46 -16.97 29.61
N LEU A 538 -3.53 -17.42 30.29
CA LEU A 538 -4.80 -16.73 30.31
C LEU A 538 -4.71 -15.36 31.00
N GLY A 539 -5.27 -14.32 30.37
CA GLY A 539 -5.40 -12.98 30.94
C GLY A 539 -4.08 -12.21 31.11
N LYS A 540 -2.99 -12.69 30.50
CA LYS A 540 -1.67 -12.03 30.54
C LYS A 540 -1.40 -11.26 29.24
N TYR A 541 -0.57 -10.22 29.34
CA TYR A 541 -0.06 -9.47 28.19
C TYR A 541 1.28 -10.06 27.77
N ILE A 542 1.24 -10.99 26.83
CA ILE A 542 2.40 -11.77 26.39
C ILE A 542 3.08 -11.01 25.24
N PRO A 543 4.35 -10.60 25.36
CA PRO A 543 5.04 -9.91 24.28
C PRO A 543 5.18 -10.79 23.03
N ILE A 544 4.94 -10.20 21.86
CA ILE A 544 5.09 -10.86 20.56
C ILE A 544 5.70 -9.89 19.54
N ASN A 545 6.56 -10.40 18.64
CA ASN A 545 7.05 -9.68 17.47
C ASN A 545 6.82 -10.50 16.20
N PHE A 546 6.82 -9.80 15.06
CA PHE A 546 6.59 -10.37 13.75
C PHE A 546 7.69 -9.95 12.78
N PHE A 547 7.98 -10.85 11.85
CA PHE A 547 8.95 -10.67 10.77
C PHE A 547 8.35 -11.22 9.49
N VAL A 548 8.50 -10.51 8.38
CA VAL A 548 7.97 -10.94 7.08
C VAL A 548 9.00 -10.67 5.99
N TRP A 549 9.14 -11.62 5.08
CA TRP A 549 10.05 -11.59 3.94
C TRP A 549 9.24 -11.57 2.64
N ASP A 550 9.48 -10.57 1.79
CA ASP A 550 9.08 -10.55 0.37
C ASP A 550 10.22 -11.17 -0.45
N GLY A 551 10.06 -12.44 -0.83
CA GLY A 551 11.10 -13.20 -1.49
C GLY A 551 11.48 -12.61 -2.86
N HIS A 552 10.53 -11.98 -3.57
CA HIS A 552 10.76 -11.30 -4.84
C HIS A 552 11.48 -9.95 -4.66
N ASN A 553 11.46 -9.38 -3.46
CA ASN A 553 12.29 -8.24 -3.07
C ASN A 553 13.72 -8.64 -2.68
N GLY A 554 14.05 -9.94 -2.80
CA GLY A 554 15.31 -10.50 -2.36
C GLY A 554 15.47 -10.43 -0.84
N ASP A 555 14.36 -10.43 -0.09
CA ASP A 555 14.39 -10.48 1.37
C ASP A 555 14.73 -11.91 1.80
N VAL A 556 15.76 -12.05 2.63
CA VAL A 556 16.20 -13.32 3.22
C VAL A 556 17.05 -13.04 4.46
N GLY A 557 17.10 -13.97 5.41
CA GLY A 557 17.86 -13.81 6.65
C GLY A 557 17.45 -12.53 7.38
N ARG A 558 18.42 -11.64 7.65
CA ARG A 558 18.15 -10.35 8.33
C ARG A 558 17.55 -9.24 7.46
N LYS A 559 17.53 -9.40 6.14
CA LYS A 559 16.86 -8.45 5.24
C LYS A 559 15.38 -8.81 5.16
N MET A 560 14.56 -8.09 5.91
CA MET A 560 13.12 -8.33 6.05
C MET A 560 12.36 -7.08 6.52
N ALA A 561 11.04 -7.19 6.63
CA ALA A 561 10.20 -6.29 7.39
C ALA A 561 10.03 -6.80 8.84
N VAL A 562 10.12 -5.90 9.83
CA VAL A 562 10.03 -6.18 11.27
C VAL A 562 8.98 -5.30 11.95
N SER A 563 8.28 -5.85 12.94
CA SER A 563 7.34 -5.12 13.78
C SER A 563 7.98 -4.57 15.06
N ALA A 564 7.34 -3.58 15.68
CA ALA A 564 7.56 -3.31 17.11
C ALA A 564 7.03 -4.46 17.99
N PHE A 565 7.17 -4.35 19.32
CA PHE A 565 6.50 -5.27 20.25
C PHE A 565 4.99 -5.03 20.27
N TYR A 566 4.23 -6.10 20.16
CA TYR A 566 2.80 -6.19 20.44
C TYR A 566 2.58 -7.07 21.67
N TYR A 567 1.34 -7.11 22.16
CA TYR A 567 0.95 -7.98 23.26
C TYR A 567 -0.21 -8.87 22.85
N LEU A 568 -0.01 -10.18 22.90
CA LEU A 568 -1.07 -11.17 22.81
C LEU A 568 -1.77 -11.29 24.16
N VAL A 569 -3.10 -11.32 24.16
CA VAL A 569 -3.91 -11.55 25.37
C VAL A 569 -4.95 -12.62 25.09
N LEU A 570 -4.89 -13.73 25.83
CA LEU A 570 -5.98 -14.69 25.87
C LEU A 570 -7.09 -14.14 26.76
N GLU A 571 -8.26 -13.87 26.17
CA GLU A 571 -9.41 -13.39 26.93
C GLU A 571 -10.15 -14.57 27.58
N PRO A 572 -10.48 -14.50 28.88
CA PRO A 572 -11.19 -15.59 29.56
C PRO A 572 -12.52 -15.90 28.88
N PRO A 573 -12.91 -17.20 28.81
CA PRO A 573 -14.22 -17.55 28.31
C PRO A 573 -15.30 -16.90 29.17
N ILE A 574 -16.35 -16.39 28.54
CA ILE A 574 -17.50 -15.86 29.27
C ILE A 574 -18.30 -17.04 29.80
N GLU A 575 -18.38 -17.19 31.12
CA GLU A 575 -19.15 -18.25 31.78
C GLU A 575 -20.62 -18.20 31.33
N LYS A 576 -21.22 -19.37 31.03
CA LYS A 576 -22.60 -19.47 30.50
C LYS A 576 -23.63 -18.84 31.46
N GLU A 577 -23.34 -18.91 32.75
CA GLU A 577 -24.03 -18.27 33.87
C GLU A 577 -24.25 -16.77 33.65
N THR A 578 -23.28 -16.10 33.04
CA THR A 578 -23.33 -14.66 32.73
C THR A 578 -24.47 -14.30 31.77
N TYR A 579 -24.87 -15.23 30.88
CA TYR A 579 -26.02 -15.05 29.99
C TYR A 579 -27.33 -15.58 30.58
N ILE A 580 -27.25 -16.67 31.35
CA ILE A 580 -28.42 -17.35 31.92
C ILE A 580 -29.05 -16.51 33.03
N TYR A 581 -28.26 -15.99 33.99
CA TYR A 581 -28.83 -15.31 35.15
C TYR A 581 -29.56 -14.01 34.80
N PRO A 582 -29.03 -13.11 33.94
CA PRO A 582 -29.78 -11.91 33.52
C PRO A 582 -31.05 -12.26 32.75
N THR A 583 -31.01 -13.29 31.90
CA THR A 583 -32.17 -13.75 31.12
C THR A 583 -33.26 -14.31 32.03
N LEU A 584 -32.89 -15.18 33.00
CA LEU A 584 -33.82 -15.71 33.99
C LEU A 584 -34.38 -14.60 34.90
N ALA A 585 -33.56 -13.63 35.29
CA ALA A 585 -34.01 -12.47 36.05
C ALA A 585 -35.01 -11.61 35.27
N ALA A 586 -34.76 -11.37 33.98
CA ALA A 586 -35.66 -10.64 33.09
C ALA A 586 -36.99 -11.37 32.90
N ILE A 587 -36.96 -12.69 32.64
CA ILE A 587 -38.17 -13.53 32.55
C ILE A 587 -38.93 -13.49 33.89
N GLY A 588 -38.22 -13.62 35.01
CA GLY A 588 -38.80 -13.52 36.35
C GLY A 588 -39.49 -12.18 36.60
N LEU A 589 -38.87 -11.07 36.18
CA LEU A 589 -39.45 -9.73 36.27
C LEU A 589 -40.75 -9.64 35.45
N VAL A 590 -40.74 -10.09 34.20
CA VAL A 590 -41.93 -10.09 33.33
C VAL A 590 -43.07 -10.93 33.93
N LEU A 591 -42.76 -12.10 34.50
CA LEU A 591 -43.75 -12.95 35.16
C LEU A 591 -44.34 -12.29 36.41
N VAL A 592 -43.50 -11.63 37.23
CA VAL A 592 -43.96 -10.90 38.43
C VAL A 592 -44.81 -9.70 38.04
N GLU A 593 -44.39 -8.90 37.06
CA GLU A 593 -45.18 -7.77 36.54
C GLU A 593 -46.51 -8.25 35.95
N GLY A 594 -46.48 -9.30 35.13
CA GLY A 594 -47.68 -9.94 34.57
C GLY A 594 -48.64 -10.41 35.66
N TRP A 595 -48.12 -11.03 36.72
CA TRP A 595 -48.93 -11.46 37.88
C TRP A 595 -49.53 -10.28 38.64
N ILE A 596 -48.75 -9.21 38.89
CA ILE A 596 -49.24 -7.99 39.55
C ILE A 596 -50.35 -7.34 38.73
N LEU A 597 -50.15 -7.21 37.41
CA LEU A 597 -51.13 -6.63 36.49
C LEU A 597 -52.42 -7.47 36.44
N THR A 598 -52.30 -8.79 36.34
CA THR A 598 -53.44 -9.71 36.35
C THR A 598 -54.22 -9.65 37.66
N ARG A 599 -53.51 -9.61 38.79
CA ARG A 599 -54.12 -9.47 40.12
C ARG A 599 -54.82 -8.12 40.29
N ARG A 600 -54.23 -7.03 39.79
CA ARG A 600 -54.86 -5.70 39.78
C ARG A 600 -56.10 -5.65 38.88
N ALA A 601 -56.05 -6.27 37.70
CA ALA A 601 -57.19 -6.38 36.79
C ALA A 601 -58.35 -7.18 37.40
N ASN A 602 -58.06 -8.33 38.03
CA ASN A 602 -59.07 -9.16 38.68
C ASN A 602 -59.70 -8.47 39.91
N ARG A 603 -58.92 -7.70 40.68
CA ARG A 603 -59.46 -6.85 41.76
C ARG A 603 -60.38 -5.73 41.27
N ARG A 604 -60.18 -5.22 40.04
CA ARG A 604 -61.09 -4.23 39.43
C ARG A 604 -62.38 -4.88 38.90
N LYS A 605 -62.33 -6.12 38.42
CA LYS A 605 -63.52 -6.86 37.95
C LYS A 605 -64.47 -7.29 39.08
N GLY A 606 -63.98 -7.48 40.30
CA GLY A 606 -64.80 -7.79 41.48
C GLY A 606 -65.48 -6.57 42.15
N LYS A 607 -65.49 -5.41 41.48
CA LYS A 607 -66.06 -4.15 41.97
C LYS A 607 -67.20 -3.60 41.08
N VAL A 608 -67.81 -4.44 40.25
CA VAL A 608 -69.02 -4.10 39.48
C VAL A 608 -70.23 -4.74 40.13
#